data_AF-A0A1V4VXQ8-F1
#
_entry.id   AF-A0A1V4VXQ8-F1
#
_cell.length_a   1.000
_cell.length_b   1.000
_cell.length_c   1.000
_cell.angle_alpha   90.00
_cell.angle_beta   90.00
_cell.angle_gamma   90.00
#
_symmetry.space_group_name_H-M   'P 1'
#
loop_
_entity.id
_entity.type
_entity.pdbx_description
1 polymer ?
#
loop_
_entity_poly.entity_id
_entity_poly.type
_entity_poly.pdbx_seq_one_letter_code
_entity_poly.pdbx_strand_id
1 'polypeptide(L)'
;MDTNYDRPELITVPQTAEVYLSEHRYETAIPLEKEGGQFVFRENPSSPFRYRRQYVPIWFPDNRDYIAQLLVTDAHTPGGTLSKWITGGALNIYVVDSMYDDDTTVGN
;
A
#
# COMPACT_ATOMS: atom_id res chain seq x y z
N MET A 1 14.89 30.82 9.40
CA MET A 1 15.21 29.73 8.47
C MET A 1 13.89 29.40 7.81
N ASP A 2 13.70 29.82 6.56
CA ASP A 2 12.52 29.47 5.77
C ASP A 2 12.80 28.09 5.19
N THR A 3 12.28 27.04 5.82
CA THR A 3 12.34 25.70 5.22
C THR A 3 11.16 25.54 4.27
N ASN A 4 11.22 24.60 3.32
CA ASN A 4 10.10 24.35 2.41
C ASN A 4 8.79 23.99 3.16
N TYR A 5 8.87 23.56 4.43
CA TYR A 5 7.70 23.32 5.28
C TYR A 5 6.89 24.58 5.59
N ASP A 6 7.47 25.77 5.42
CA ASP A 6 6.84 27.06 5.71
C ASP A 6 6.05 27.62 4.50
N ARG A 7 6.09 26.94 3.35
CA ARG A 7 5.37 27.32 2.10
C ARG A 7 4.73 26.10 1.43
N PRO A 8 3.70 25.48 2.05
CA PRO A 8 3.05 24.28 1.53
C PRO A 8 2.47 24.46 0.12
N GLU A 9 2.15 25.69 -0.29
CA GLU A 9 1.70 26.02 -1.65
C GLU A 9 2.75 25.77 -2.74
N LEU A 10 4.04 25.66 -2.38
CA LEU A 10 5.13 25.35 -3.30
C LEU A 10 5.43 23.85 -3.39
N ILE A 11 4.73 23.02 -2.62
CA ILE A 11 4.94 21.58 -2.55
C ILE A 11 3.72 20.86 -3.10
N THR A 12 3.91 20.00 -4.09
CA THR A 12 2.83 19.10 -4.50
C THR A 12 2.73 17.91 -3.55
N VAL A 13 1.50 17.43 -3.32
CA VAL A 13 1.32 16.10 -2.73
C VAL A 13 1.99 15.04 -3.62
N PRO A 14 2.35 13.85 -3.08
CA PRO A 14 2.82 12.75 -3.91
C PRO A 14 1.84 12.43 -5.04
N GLN A 15 2.37 12.13 -6.22
CA GLN A 15 1.56 11.77 -7.39
C GLN A 15 1.61 10.29 -7.71
N THR A 16 2.66 9.61 -7.26
CA THR A 16 2.87 8.17 -7.51
C THR A 16 3.11 7.45 -6.19
N ALA A 17 2.58 6.23 -6.10
CA ALA A 17 2.85 5.33 -5.00
C ALA A 17 2.90 3.89 -5.51
N GLU A 18 3.78 3.09 -4.93
CA GLU A 18 3.91 1.67 -5.21
C GLU A 18 4.24 0.89 -3.94
N VAL A 19 3.68 -0.30 -3.82
CA VAL A 19 3.91 -1.20 -2.69
C VAL A 19 4.71 -2.41 -3.12
N TYR A 20 5.64 -2.82 -2.26
CA TYR A 20 6.43 -4.02 -2.41
C TYR A 20 6.02 -5.01 -1.33
N LEU A 21 5.70 -6.22 -1.76
CA LEU A 21 5.16 -7.27 -0.91
C LEU A 21 6.00 -8.55 -1.00
N SER A 22 5.83 -9.39 0.02
CA SER A 22 6.54 -10.64 0.17
C SER A 22 6.24 -11.69 -0.89
N GLU A 23 5.04 -11.64 -1.47
CA GLU A 23 4.62 -12.45 -2.62
C GLU A 23 5.67 -12.44 -3.74
N HIS A 24 6.29 -11.28 -3.96
CA HIS A 24 7.31 -11.07 -4.98
C HIS A 24 8.69 -10.81 -4.38
N ARG A 25 8.94 -11.29 -3.16
CA ARG A 25 10.22 -11.10 -2.44
C ARG A 25 10.67 -9.64 -2.33
N TYR A 26 9.72 -8.70 -2.35
CA TYR A 26 9.99 -7.26 -2.40
C TYR A 26 10.78 -6.79 -3.64
N GLU A 27 10.79 -7.57 -4.73
CA GLU A 27 11.52 -7.24 -5.97
C GLU A 27 10.60 -6.66 -7.05
N THR A 28 9.28 -6.77 -6.88
CA THR A 28 8.29 -6.27 -7.85
C THR A 28 7.49 -5.12 -7.25
N ALA A 29 7.49 -3.98 -7.96
CA ALA A 29 6.65 -2.84 -7.64
C ALA A 29 5.20 -3.12 -8.03
N ILE A 30 4.28 -2.95 -7.08
CA ILE A 30 2.84 -3.01 -7.32
C ILE A 30 2.32 -1.57 -7.31
N PRO A 31 1.97 -0.99 -8.47
CA PRO A 31 1.55 0.40 -8.54
C PRO A 31 0.17 0.60 -7.90
N LEU A 32 0.01 1.72 -7.19
CA LEU A 32 -1.27 2.18 -6.65
C LEU A 32 -1.88 3.24 -7.57
N GLU A 33 -3.20 3.39 -7.52
CA GLU A 33 -3.97 4.43 -8.20
C GLU A 33 -4.40 5.50 -7.21
N LYS A 34 -4.52 6.74 -7.70
CA LYS A 34 -4.97 7.87 -6.88
C LYS A 34 -6.47 8.07 -7.06
N GLU A 35 -7.23 7.87 -5.99
CA GLU A 35 -8.68 8.03 -5.96
C GLU A 35 -9.09 8.82 -4.72
N GLY A 36 -9.88 9.88 -4.89
CA GLY A 36 -10.35 10.69 -3.76
C GLY A 36 -9.24 11.30 -2.89
N GLY A 37 -8.02 11.45 -3.43
CA GLY A 37 -6.85 11.91 -2.69
C GLY A 37 -6.10 10.83 -1.91
N GLN A 38 -6.52 9.57 -2.01
CA GLN A 38 -5.89 8.40 -1.41
C GLN A 38 -5.23 7.53 -2.47
N PHE A 39 -4.18 6.79 -2.09
CA PHE A 39 -3.61 5.75 -2.94
C PHE A 39 -4.27 4.42 -2.62
N VAL A 40 -4.86 3.79 -3.63
CA VAL A 40 -5.59 2.53 -3.54
C VAL A 40 -5.00 1.50 -4.50
N PHE A 41 -5.21 0.21 -4.23
CA PHE A 41 -4.83 -0.83 -5.18
C PHE A 41 -5.63 -0.69 -6.48
N ARG A 42 -5.01 -1.09 -7.59
CA ARG A 42 -5.72 -1.33 -8.85
C ARG A 42 -6.69 -2.50 -8.70
N GLU A 43 -7.67 -2.59 -9.59
CA GLU A 43 -8.47 -3.81 -9.70
C GLU A 43 -7.54 -5.00 -9.95
N ASN A 44 -7.71 -6.05 -9.15
CA ASN A 44 -6.91 -7.26 -9.29
C ASN A 44 -7.60 -8.20 -10.31
N PRO A 45 -6.99 -8.48 -11.48
CA PRO A 45 -7.58 -9.37 -12.48
C PRO A 45 -7.74 -10.81 -11.98
N SER A 46 -6.94 -11.20 -10.99
CA SER A 46 -7.02 -12.51 -10.34
C SER A 46 -8.13 -12.59 -9.29
N SER A 47 -8.76 -11.47 -8.92
CA SER A 47 -9.92 -11.45 -8.04
C SER A 47 -11.19 -11.79 -8.84
N PRO A 48 -11.97 -12.81 -8.46
CA PRO A 48 -13.19 -13.21 -9.18
C PRO A 48 -14.19 -12.07 -9.40
N PHE A 49 -14.18 -11.07 -8.50
CA PHE A 49 -15.06 -9.89 -8.55
C PHE A 49 -14.28 -8.59 -8.78
N ARG A 50 -13.03 -8.67 -9.25
CA ARG A 50 -12.16 -7.51 -9.55
C ARG A 50 -11.95 -6.51 -8.42
N TYR A 51 -12.18 -6.95 -7.18
CA TYR A 51 -11.91 -6.11 -6.02
C TYR A 51 -10.48 -5.56 -6.03
N ARG A 52 -10.33 -4.33 -5.55
CA ARG A 52 -9.05 -3.64 -5.33
C ARG A 52 -8.32 -4.21 -4.10
N ARG A 53 -7.89 -5.46 -4.19
CA ARG A 53 -7.21 -6.21 -3.13
C ARG A 53 -6.02 -6.99 -3.70
N GLN A 54 -4.95 -7.11 -2.93
CA GLN A 54 -3.80 -7.95 -3.26
C GLN A 54 -3.85 -9.25 -2.45
N TYR A 55 -3.59 -10.38 -3.09
CA TYR A 55 -3.51 -11.67 -2.41
C TYR A 55 -2.08 -11.88 -1.92
N VAL A 56 -1.87 -11.84 -0.61
CA VAL A 56 -0.57 -12.19 -0.03
C VAL A 56 -0.58 -13.68 0.31
N PRO A 57 0.32 -14.50 -0.27
CA PRO A 57 0.28 -15.94 -0.07
C PRO A 57 0.50 -16.32 1.40
N ILE A 58 -0.31 -17.25 1.89
CA ILE A 58 -0.23 -17.78 3.26
C ILE A 58 0.84 -18.86 3.43
N TRP A 59 1.69 -19.16 2.43
CA TRP A 59 2.80 -20.16 2.56
C TRP A 59 3.86 -19.76 3.60
N PHE A 60 3.61 -18.67 4.31
CA PHE A 60 3.78 -18.59 5.75
C PHE A 60 3.62 -19.96 6.48
N PRO A 61 4.43 -20.26 7.50
CA PRO A 61 5.52 -19.45 8.05
C PRO A 61 6.91 -19.99 7.67
N ASP A 62 7.81 -19.06 7.32
CA ASP A 62 9.26 -19.18 7.54
C ASP A 62 9.69 -18.53 8.87
N ASN A 63 8.72 -18.24 9.76
CA ASN A 63 8.88 -17.61 11.06
C ASN A 63 9.48 -16.19 11.03
N ARG A 64 9.08 -15.37 10.03
CA ARG A 64 9.48 -13.97 9.89
C ARG A 64 8.28 -13.02 9.90
N ASP A 65 8.53 -11.78 10.33
CA ASP A 65 7.60 -10.68 10.14
C ASP A 65 7.62 -10.21 8.68
N TYR A 66 6.44 -10.06 8.09
CA TYR A 66 6.31 -9.55 6.73
C TYR A 66 5.72 -8.15 6.77
N ILE A 67 6.51 -7.20 6.26
CA ILE A 67 6.23 -5.78 6.35
C ILE A 67 6.00 -5.27 4.93
N ALA A 68 4.81 -4.76 4.63
CA ALA A 68 4.60 -4.08 3.36
C ALA A 68 5.49 -2.83 3.29
N GLN A 69 6.12 -2.61 2.14
CA GLN A 69 7.01 -1.47 1.92
C GLN A 69 6.39 -0.55 0.89
N LEU A 70 6.12 0.69 1.28
CA LEU A 70 5.49 1.68 0.40
C LEU A 70 6.54 2.70 -0.05
N LEU A 71 6.66 2.90 -1.35
CA LEU A 71 7.42 4.01 -1.92
C LEU A 71 6.42 5.05 -2.44
N VAL A 72 6.54 6.29 -1.98
CA VAL A 72 5.82 7.44 -2.52
C VAL A 72 6.80 8.38 -3.21
N THR A 73 6.47 8.81 -4.42
CA THR A 73 7.33 9.65 -5.26
C THR A 73 6.55 10.82 -5.87
N ASP A 74 7.28 11.65 -6.63
CA ASP A 74 6.71 12.73 -7.44
C ASP A 74 6.01 13.81 -6.61
N ALA A 75 6.52 14.04 -5.40
CA ALA A 75 6.26 15.27 -4.67
C ALA A 75 7.27 16.33 -5.15
N HIS A 76 6.79 17.33 -5.87
CA HIS A 76 7.63 18.38 -6.45
C HIS A 76 7.76 19.56 -5.49
N THR A 77 8.97 20.06 -5.37
CA THR A 77 9.33 21.28 -4.66
C THR A 77 10.17 22.18 -5.57
N PRO A 78 10.41 23.45 -5.23
CA PRO A 78 11.35 24.30 -5.98
C PRO A 78 12.78 23.72 -6.05
N GLY A 79 13.15 22.88 -5.08
CA GLY A 79 14.45 22.22 -5.01
C GLY A 79 14.55 20.89 -5.77
N GLY A 80 13.46 20.46 -6.42
CA GLY A 80 13.39 19.19 -7.14
C GLY A 80 12.32 18.23 -6.61
N THR A 81 12.39 16.99 -7.10
CA THR A 81 11.42 15.94 -6.80
C THR A 81 11.86 15.12 -5.60
N LEU A 82 10.93 14.89 -4.68
CA LEU A 82 11.13 14.09 -3.48
C LEU A 82 10.57 12.68 -3.65
N SER A 83 11.21 11.73 -3.00
CA SER A 83 10.75 10.36 -2.81
C SER A 83 10.98 9.91 -1.37
N LYS A 84 10.13 9.00 -0.88
CA LYS A 84 10.24 8.47 0.48
C LYS A 84 9.77 7.02 0.55
N TRP A 85 10.63 6.18 1.12
CA TRP A 85 10.26 4.85 1.58
C TRP A 85 9.57 4.94 2.94
N ILE A 86 8.45 4.24 3.05
CA ILE A 86 7.66 4.05 4.26
C ILE A 86 7.69 2.56 4.56
N THR A 87 8.57 2.17 5.47
CA THR A 87 8.80 0.79 5.91
C THR A 87 8.77 0.74 7.44
N GLY A 88 8.28 -0.35 8.02
CA GLY A 88 8.36 -0.61 9.46
C GLY A 88 7.65 0.37 10.40
N GLY A 89 6.90 1.36 9.87
CA GLY A 89 6.05 2.29 10.63
C GLY A 89 4.60 1.80 10.75
N ALA A 90 3.65 2.69 11.07
CA ALA A 90 2.21 2.43 11.20
C ALA A 90 1.50 2.05 9.87
N LEU A 91 2.17 1.30 8.99
CA LEU A 91 1.54 0.63 7.87
C LEU A 91 0.79 -0.58 8.43
N ASN A 92 -0.37 -0.31 9.02
CA ASN A 92 -1.22 -1.31 9.62
C ASN A 92 -2.00 -2.03 8.49
N ILE A 93 -1.71 -3.31 8.29
CA ILE A 93 -2.55 -4.17 7.47
C ILE A 93 -3.73 -4.59 8.34
N TYR A 94 -4.91 -4.05 8.04
CA TYR A 94 -6.14 -4.47 8.70
C TYR A 94 -6.80 -5.58 7.89
N VAL A 95 -6.98 -6.74 8.52
CA VAL A 95 -7.91 -7.74 8.03
C VAL A 95 -9.31 -7.20 8.33
N VAL A 96 -9.98 -6.71 7.29
CA VAL A 96 -11.30 -6.06 7.40
C VAL A 96 -12.46 -7.05 7.33
N ASP A 97 -12.18 -8.33 7.10
CA ASP A 97 -13.17 -9.37 6.89
C ASP A 97 -12.60 -10.75 7.24
N SER A 98 -13.45 -11.66 7.69
CA SER A 98 -13.07 -13.00 8.13
C SER A 98 -13.77 -14.04 7.27
N MET A 99 -13.04 -15.05 6.78
CA MET A 99 -13.69 -16.17 6.08
C MET A 99 -14.68 -16.93 6.96
N TYR A 100 -14.56 -16.80 8.29
CA TYR A 100 -15.49 -17.40 9.24
C TYR A 100 -16.85 -16.69 9.29
N ASP A 101 -16.96 -15.46 8.75
CA ASP A 101 -18.24 -14.76 8.65
C ASP A 101 -19.14 -15.35 7.54
N ASP A 102 -18.56 -16.17 6.64
CA ASP A 102 -19.27 -16.95 5.61
C ASP A 102 -19.52 -18.42 6.03
N ASP A 103 -19.20 -18.78 7.29
CA ASP A 103 -19.49 -20.10 7.82
C ASP A 103 -20.98 -20.22 8.18
N THR A 104 -21.75 -20.89 7.32
CA THR A 104 -23.16 -21.20 7.57
C THR A 104 -23.37 -22.52 8.32
N THR A 105 -22.37 -23.07 9.02
CA THR A 105 -22.58 -24.24 9.88
C THR A 105 -23.40 -23.85 11.11
N VAL A 106 -24.73 -23.75 10.92
CA VAL A 106 -25.69 -23.93 12.00
C VAL A 106 -25.55 -25.37 12.47
N GLY A 107 -24.78 -25.57 13.54
CA GLY A 107 -24.65 -26.87 14.20
C GLY A 107 -26.04 -27.39 14.59
N ASN A 108 -26.34 -28.62 14.18
CA ASN A 108 -27.45 -29.42 14.72
C ASN A 108 -27.13 -29.88 16.14
#